data_AF-A0A8T6USP6-F1
#
_entry.id   AF-A0A8T6USP6-F1
#
_cell.length_a   1.000
_cell.length_b   1.000
_cell.length_c   1.000
_cell.angle_alpha   90.00
_cell.angle_beta   90.00
_cell.angle_gamma   90.00
#
_symmetry.space_group_name_H-M   'P 1'
#
loop_
_entity.id
_entity.type
_entity.pdbx_description
1 polymer ?
#
loop_
_entity_poly.entity_id
_entity_poly.type
_entity_poly.pdbx_seq_one_letter_code
_entity_poly.pdbx_strand_id
1 'polypeptide(L)'
;LLTPFTPHLCEEIWEKMDGEGFVAFAEWPNEAPEFVRKDAEELENIIQTVIEDLQKITRVTGIKPKEIHFYTSDGWKWKIYQQAIDLKKEGNLDVGSLIRQAFKDEENKTRVDLIPQFCRMIVE
;
A
#
# COMPACT_ATOMS: atom_id res chain seq x y z
N LEU A 1 26.24 -7.76 2.46
CA LEU A 1 25.82 -6.34 2.42
C LEU A 1 26.59 -5.45 3.40
N LEU A 2 26.61 -5.76 4.70
CA LEU A 2 27.25 -4.90 5.71
C LEU A 2 28.75 -5.12 5.92
N THR A 3 29.29 -6.25 5.43
CA THR A 3 30.71 -6.64 5.58
C THR A 3 31.72 -5.53 5.25
N PRO A 4 31.55 -4.73 4.17
CA PRO A 4 32.50 -3.65 3.87
C PRO A 4 32.53 -2.52 4.91
N PHE A 5 31.48 -2.38 5.73
CA PHE A 5 31.34 -1.31 6.72
C PHE A 5 31.71 -1.78 8.13
N THR A 6 31.28 -2.98 8.51
CA THR A 6 31.46 -3.52 9.87
C THR A 6 31.96 -4.96 9.83
N PRO A 7 33.17 -5.23 9.30
CA PRO A 7 33.65 -6.58 9.01
C PRO A 7 33.71 -7.47 10.24
N HIS A 8 34.31 -7.01 11.34
CA HIS A 8 34.43 -7.80 12.57
C HIS A 8 33.07 -8.22 13.15
N LEU A 9 32.06 -7.33 13.12
CA LEU A 9 30.72 -7.66 13.60
C LEU A 9 30.03 -8.67 12.66
N CYS A 10 30.23 -8.52 11.36
CA CYS A 10 29.66 -9.44 10.38
C CYS A 10 30.28 -10.85 10.50
N GLU A 11 31.58 -10.97 10.79
CA GLU A 11 32.23 -12.27 11.03
C GLU A 11 31.63 -12.98 12.25
N GLU A 12 31.46 -12.26 13.37
CA GLU A 12 30.86 -12.83 14.59
C GLU A 12 29.40 -13.28 14.37
N ILE A 13 28.64 -12.54 13.56
CA ILE A 13 27.26 -12.93 13.20
C ILE A 13 27.28 -14.14 12.25
N TRP A 14 28.20 -14.17 11.28
CA TRP A 14 28.36 -15.26 10.33
C TRP A 14 28.69 -16.58 11.02
N GLU A 15 29.65 -16.57 11.95
CA GLU A 15 30.00 -17.74 12.75
C GLU A 15 28.81 -18.21 13.60
N LYS A 16 28.04 -17.30 14.21
CA LYS A 16 26.82 -17.63 14.98
C LYS A 16 25.68 -18.18 14.13
N MET A 17 25.69 -17.91 12.84
CA MET A 17 24.73 -18.44 11.87
C MET A 17 25.22 -19.75 11.23
N ASP A 18 26.27 -20.36 11.78
CA ASP A 18 26.92 -21.57 11.27
C ASP A 18 27.46 -21.38 9.83
N GLY A 19 27.87 -20.16 9.49
CA GLY A 19 28.48 -19.83 8.21
C GLY A 19 29.88 -20.42 8.07
N GLU A 20 30.22 -20.93 6.88
CA GLU A 20 31.54 -21.50 6.61
C GLU A 20 32.53 -20.44 6.10
N GLY A 21 33.78 -20.52 6.56
CA GLY A 21 34.84 -19.59 6.17
C GLY A 21 34.62 -18.16 6.67
N PHE A 22 35.31 -17.19 6.05
CA PHE A 22 35.18 -15.77 6.40
C PHE A 22 34.15 -15.09 5.51
N VAL A 23 33.23 -14.33 6.12
CA VAL A 23 32.18 -13.59 5.38
C VAL A 23 32.77 -12.52 4.45
N ALA A 24 34.00 -12.07 4.72
CA ALA A 24 34.75 -11.18 3.83
C ALA A 24 35.04 -11.77 2.43
N PHE A 25 35.09 -13.10 2.31
CA PHE A 25 35.32 -13.80 1.04
C PHE A 25 34.06 -14.49 0.49
N ALA A 26 32.94 -14.42 1.21
CA ALA A 26 31.68 -14.97 0.75
C ALA A 26 31.19 -14.26 -0.52
N GLU A 27 30.47 -14.99 -1.38
CA GLU A 27 29.87 -14.41 -2.57
C GLU A 27 28.86 -13.32 -2.20
N TRP A 28 28.77 -12.30 -3.06
CA TRP A 28 27.80 -11.23 -2.86
C TRP A 28 26.38 -11.80 -3.01
N PRO A 29 25.44 -11.45 -2.11
CA PRO A 29 24.08 -11.93 -2.22
C PRO A 29 23.44 -11.46 -3.51
N ASN A 30 22.86 -12.40 -4.25
CA ASN A 30 22.12 -12.12 -5.48
C ASN A 30 20.62 -12.13 -5.20
N GLU A 31 19.87 -11.39 -6.01
CA GLU A 31 18.42 -11.44 -5.96
C GLU A 31 17.90 -12.81 -6.43
N ALA A 32 16.87 -13.29 -5.74
CA ALA A 32 16.13 -14.48 -6.08
C ALA A 32 14.74 -14.02 -6.57
N PRO A 33 14.50 -13.98 -7.90
CA PRO A 33 13.28 -13.41 -8.49
C PRO A 33 11.98 -14.00 -7.93
N GLU A 34 12.01 -15.25 -7.47
CA GLU A 34 10.89 -15.94 -6.83
C GLU A 34 10.43 -15.29 -5.52
N PHE A 35 11.31 -14.57 -4.83
CA PHE A 35 10.99 -13.87 -3.59
C PHE A 35 10.62 -12.40 -3.82
N VAL A 36 10.78 -11.88 -5.03
CA VAL A 36 10.43 -10.50 -5.37
C VAL A 36 8.94 -10.40 -5.67
N ARG A 37 8.17 -9.91 -4.69
CA ARG A 37 6.69 -9.85 -4.75
C ARG A 37 6.18 -8.43 -4.49
N LYS A 38 5.96 -7.69 -5.59
CA LYS A 38 5.40 -6.32 -5.54
C LYS A 38 4.03 -6.24 -4.88
N ASP A 39 3.21 -7.28 -5.04
CA ASP A 39 1.91 -7.35 -4.40
C ASP A 39 2.02 -7.44 -2.87
N ALA A 40 3.00 -8.19 -2.36
CA ALA A 40 3.27 -8.28 -0.93
C ALA A 40 3.84 -6.96 -0.37
N GLU A 41 4.73 -6.29 -1.13
CA GLU A 41 5.27 -4.97 -0.74
C GLU A 41 4.16 -3.92 -0.62
N GLU A 42 3.23 -3.84 -1.57
CA GLU A 42 2.09 -2.92 -1.51
C GLU A 42 1.15 -3.24 -0.34
N LEU A 43 0.91 -4.52 -0.06
CA LEU A 43 0.12 -4.93 1.11
C LEU A 43 0.79 -4.52 2.43
N GLU A 44 2.10 -4.69 2.55
CA GLU A 44 2.85 -4.27 3.72
C GLU A 44 2.78 -2.74 3.90
N ASN A 45 2.93 -1.97 2.82
CA ASN A 45 2.79 -0.52 2.85
C ASN A 45 1.42 -0.07 3.38
N ILE A 46 0.34 -0.74 2.98
CA ILE A 46 -1.01 -0.47 3.50
C ILE A 46 -1.07 -0.73 5.01
N ILE A 47 -0.55 -1.87 5.48
CA ILE A 47 -0.55 -2.23 6.91
C ILE A 47 0.26 -1.21 7.72
N GLN A 48 1.46 -0.86 7.25
CA GLN A 48 2.33 0.10 7.91
C GLN A 48 1.64 1.46 8.03
N THR A 49 1.03 1.94 6.94
CA THR A 49 0.31 3.23 6.93
C THR A 49 -0.83 3.23 7.96
N VAL A 50 -1.59 2.15 8.04
CA VAL A 50 -2.68 2.00 9.00
C VAL A 50 -2.16 2.02 10.45
N ILE A 51 -1.05 1.33 10.74
CA ILE A 51 -0.43 1.33 12.07
C ILE A 51 0.06 2.72 12.44
N GLU A 52 0.71 3.43 11.52
CA GLU A 52 1.20 4.79 11.75
C GLU A 52 0.04 5.75 12.04
N ASP A 53 -1.07 5.65 11.31
CA ASP A 53 -2.24 6.49 11.54
C ASP A 53 -2.91 6.19 12.88
N LEU A 54 -2.97 4.92 13.30
CA LEU A 54 -3.43 4.57 14.65
C LEU A 54 -2.55 5.18 15.74
N GLN A 55 -1.22 5.12 15.57
CA GLN A 55 -0.29 5.72 16.52
C GLN A 55 -0.47 7.24 16.60
N LYS A 56 -0.64 7.91 15.45
CA LYS A 56 -0.92 9.35 15.38
C LYS A 56 -2.21 9.71 16.11
N ILE A 57 -3.31 9.01 15.81
CA ILE A 57 -4.62 9.28 16.44
C ILE A 57 -4.56 9.04 17.94
N THR A 58 -3.97 7.92 18.38
CA THR A 58 -3.82 7.58 19.80
C THR A 58 -2.99 8.64 20.53
N ARG A 59 -1.90 9.12 19.90
CA ARG A 59 -1.04 10.17 20.45
C ARG A 59 -1.74 11.53 20.56
N VAL A 60 -2.51 11.92 19.53
CA VAL A 60 -3.21 13.22 19.50
C VAL A 60 -4.40 13.23 20.45
N THR A 61 -5.16 12.15 20.51
CA THR A 61 -6.35 12.04 21.37
C THR A 61 -6.00 11.73 22.83
N GLY A 62 -4.87 11.09 23.10
CA GLY A 62 -4.46 10.66 24.44
C GLY A 62 -5.28 9.50 25.01
N ILE A 63 -6.21 8.94 24.23
CA ILE A 63 -7.09 7.85 24.64
C ILE A 63 -6.34 6.52 24.46
N LYS A 64 -6.45 5.61 25.42
CA LYS A 64 -6.03 4.20 25.24
C LYS A 64 -7.24 3.36 24.83
N PRO A 65 -7.41 3.04 23.53
CA PRO A 65 -8.56 2.27 23.08
C PRO A 65 -8.51 0.86 23.64
N LYS A 66 -9.69 0.32 23.99
CA LYS A 66 -9.85 -1.11 24.33
C LYS A 66 -10.10 -1.95 23.07
N GLU A 67 -10.69 -1.35 22.05
CA GLU A 67 -11.05 -1.97 20.79
C GLU A 67 -10.93 -0.95 19.65
N ILE A 68 -10.56 -1.42 18.46
CA ILE A 68 -10.39 -0.61 17.25
C ILE A 68 -11.15 -1.32 16.13
N HIS A 69 -12.05 -0.60 15.47
CA HIS A 69 -12.80 -1.11 14.32
C HIS A 69 -12.29 -0.48 13.03
N PHE A 70 -11.96 -1.31 12.05
CA PHE A 70 -11.60 -0.86 10.71
C PHE A 70 -12.82 -0.93 9.79
N TYR A 71 -13.03 0.13 9.03
CA TYR A 71 -14.09 0.20 8.03
C TYR A 71 -13.44 0.36 6.66
N THR A 72 -13.89 -0.42 5.69
CA THR A 72 -13.45 -0.33 4.30
C THR A 72 -14.50 0.39 3.47
N SER A 73 -14.07 0.86 2.29
CA SER A 73 -14.97 1.54 1.36
C SER A 73 -16.06 0.59 0.85
N ASP A 74 -17.29 1.11 0.79
CA ASP A 74 -18.44 0.43 0.21
C ASP A 74 -18.22 0.13 -1.30
N GLY A 75 -18.83 -0.93 -1.80
CA GLY A 75 -18.55 -1.53 -3.11
C GLY A 75 -18.77 -0.58 -4.30
N TRP A 76 -19.70 0.37 -4.20
CA TRP A 76 -19.93 1.36 -5.25
C TRP A 76 -18.70 2.26 -5.50
N LYS A 77 -17.93 2.60 -4.45
CA LYS A 77 -16.70 3.40 -4.59
C LYS A 77 -15.65 2.65 -5.40
N TRP A 78 -15.55 1.34 -5.17
CA TRP A 78 -14.68 0.46 -5.93
C TRP A 78 -15.08 0.40 -7.41
N LYS A 79 -16.38 0.30 -7.72
CA LYS A 79 -16.86 0.30 -9.12
C LYS A 79 -16.45 1.58 -9.85
N ILE A 80 -16.65 2.75 -9.24
CA ILE A 80 -16.26 4.05 -9.82
C ILE A 80 -14.73 4.13 -9.99
N TYR A 81 -13.97 3.65 -9.01
CA TYR A 81 -12.52 3.65 -9.09
C TYR A 81 -12.00 2.76 -10.24
N GLN A 82 -12.61 1.60 -10.47
CA GLN A 82 -12.28 0.75 -11.63
C GLN A 82 -12.61 1.44 -12.95
N GLN A 83 -13.79 2.09 -13.05
CA GLN A 83 -14.15 2.89 -14.23
C GLN A 83 -13.14 4.01 -14.50
N ALA A 84 -12.63 4.67 -13.44
CA ALA A 84 -11.60 5.69 -13.57
C ALA A 84 -10.28 5.12 -14.11
N ILE A 85 -9.88 3.91 -13.67
CA ILE A 85 -8.68 3.23 -14.20
C ILE A 85 -8.85 2.93 -15.69
N ASP A 86 -10.02 2.43 -16.10
CA ASP A 86 -10.29 2.12 -17.50
C ASP A 86 -10.27 3.38 -18.38
N LEU A 87 -10.92 4.46 -17.94
CA LEU A 87 -10.89 5.77 -18.60
C LEU A 87 -9.46 6.36 -18.69
N LYS A 88 -8.63 6.12 -17.66
CA LYS A 88 -7.24 6.56 -17.65
C LYS A 88 -6.41 5.81 -18.69
N LYS A 89 -6.64 4.50 -18.87
CA LYS A 89 -5.98 3.71 -19.93
C LYS A 89 -6.37 4.19 -21.33
N GLU A 90 -7.61 4.64 -21.50
CA GLU A 90 -8.12 5.22 -22.75
C GLU A 90 -7.69 6.67 -22.99
N GLY A 91 -7.03 7.32 -22.01
CA GLY A 91 -6.56 8.70 -22.11
C GLY A 91 -7.66 9.77 -21.97
N ASN A 92 -8.87 9.40 -21.55
CA ASN A 92 -10.05 10.27 -21.47
C ASN A 92 -10.54 10.49 -20.02
N LEU A 93 -9.63 10.43 -19.05
CA LEU A 93 -9.96 10.68 -17.65
C LEU A 93 -10.25 12.18 -17.45
N ASP A 94 -11.54 12.50 -17.35
CA ASP A 94 -12.06 13.81 -16.98
C ASP A 94 -13.14 13.62 -15.89
N VAL A 95 -13.29 14.61 -15.02
CA VAL A 95 -14.29 14.56 -13.95
C VAL A 95 -15.70 14.37 -14.54
N GLY A 96 -16.00 15.05 -15.64
CA GLY A 96 -17.30 14.96 -16.31
C GLY A 96 -17.54 13.62 -17.00
N SER A 97 -16.51 13.01 -17.59
CA SER A 97 -16.61 11.69 -18.23
C SER A 97 -16.84 10.59 -17.19
N LEU A 98 -16.12 10.63 -16.06
CA LEU A 98 -16.27 9.67 -14.97
C LEU A 98 -17.64 9.77 -14.29
N ILE A 99 -18.13 10.99 -14.02
CA ILE A 99 -19.48 11.19 -13.44
C ILE A 99 -20.55 10.59 -14.36
N ARG A 100 -20.47 10.84 -15.67
CA ARG A 100 -21.44 10.29 -16.64
C ARG A 100 -21.42 8.77 -16.69
N GLN A 101 -20.25 8.13 -16.55
CA GLN A 101 -20.16 6.67 -16.48
C GLN A 101 -20.70 6.14 -15.15
N ALA A 102 -20.34 6.76 -14.03
CA ALA A 102 -20.79 6.36 -12.71
C ALA A 102 -22.33 6.37 -12.57
N PHE A 103 -23.02 7.32 -13.20
CA PHE A 103 -24.49 7.40 -13.17
C PHE A 103 -25.21 6.42 -14.11
N LYS A 104 -24.49 5.65 -14.95
CA LYS A 104 -25.11 4.58 -15.76
C LYS A 104 -25.58 3.42 -14.89
N ASP A 105 -24.88 3.15 -13.77
CA ASP A 105 -25.28 2.12 -12.82
C ASP A 105 -26.50 2.58 -12.01
N GLU A 106 -27.56 1.77 -11.98
CA GLU A 106 -28.79 2.08 -11.23
C GLU A 106 -28.57 2.24 -9.73
N GLU A 107 -27.63 1.47 -9.17
CA GLU A 107 -27.27 1.50 -7.75
C GLU A 107 -26.73 2.88 -7.32
N ASN A 108 -26.02 3.55 -8.23
CA ASN A 108 -25.41 4.85 -8.01
C ASN A 108 -26.43 6.00 -8.06
N LYS A 109 -27.60 5.80 -8.69
CA LYS A 109 -28.65 6.83 -8.76
C LYS A 109 -29.28 7.16 -7.40
N THR A 110 -29.08 6.30 -6.40
CA THR A 110 -29.54 6.58 -5.03
C THR A 110 -28.64 7.55 -4.26
N ARG A 111 -27.42 7.83 -4.76
CA ARG A 111 -26.36 8.56 -4.05
C ARG A 111 -25.83 9.76 -4.84
N VAL A 112 -26.76 10.56 -5.35
CA VAL A 112 -26.53 11.63 -6.34
C VAL A 112 -25.55 12.70 -5.84
N ASP A 113 -25.55 13.02 -4.55
CA ASP A 113 -24.69 14.08 -3.99
C ASP A 113 -23.25 13.63 -3.71
N LEU A 114 -23.06 12.34 -3.40
CA LEU A 114 -21.76 11.80 -2.97
C LEU A 114 -20.86 11.41 -4.16
N ILE A 115 -21.47 11.02 -5.28
CA ILE A 115 -20.74 10.56 -6.47
C ILE A 115 -19.88 11.66 -7.09
N PRO A 116 -20.37 12.89 -7.33
CA PRO A 116 -19.54 13.96 -7.88
C PRO A 116 -18.36 14.34 -6.99
N GLN A 117 -18.56 14.33 -5.67
CA GLN A 117 -17.48 14.60 -4.70
C GLN A 117 -16.40 13.53 -4.77
N PHE A 118 -16.79 12.26 -4.81
CA PHE A 118 -15.86 11.14 -4.90
C PHE A 118 -15.13 11.12 -6.25
N CYS A 119 -15.82 11.42 -7.36
CA CYS A 119 -15.20 11.50 -8.68
C CYS A 119 -14.15 12.60 -8.78
N ARG A 120 -14.39 13.77 -8.15
CA ARG A 120 -13.38 14.86 -8.09
C ARG A 120 -12.12 14.41 -7.34
N MET A 121 -12.30 13.79 -6.18
CA MET A 121 -11.19 13.29 -5.35
C MET A 121 -10.32 12.24 -6.05
N ILE A 122 -10.85 11.49 -7.02
CA ILE A 122 -10.07 10.47 -7.76
C ILE A 122 -9.24 11.09 -8.89
N VAL A 123 -9.74 12.18 -9.50
CA VAL A 123 -9.15 12.78 -10.69
C VAL A 123 -8.13 13.86 -10.33
N GLU A 124 -8.34 14.58 -9.23
CA GLU A 124 -7.37 15.50 -8.61
C GLU A 124 -6.20 14.75 -7.95
#